data_AF-A0A6A4IJQ6-F1
#
_entry.id   AF-A0A6A4IJQ6-F1
#
_cell.length_a   1.000
_cell.length_b   1.000
_cell.length_c   1.000
_cell.angle_alpha   90.00
_cell.angle_beta   90.00
_cell.angle_gamma   90.00
#
_symmetry.space_group_name_H-M   'P 1'
#
loop_
_entity.id
_entity.type
_entity.pdbx_description
1 polymer ?
#
loop_
_entity_poly.entity_id
_entity_poly.type
_entity_poly.pdbx_seq_one_letter_code
_entity_poly.pdbx_strand_id
1 'polypeptide(L)'
;MANLIQSDDHSPDALCKYDECEFIRETYNCEHPHGCAQQATKLLNTLPPKWDPRSELPEDYQEPPKIHPNEIGNKIQFDSQVTTKGTLTDIFQIFTDKKFPTTNKLP
;
A
#
# COMPACT_ATOMS: atom_id res chain seq x y z
N MET A 1 10.81 0.09 -13.11
CA MET A 1 10.16 -0.37 -14.37
C MET A 1 9.46 0.75 -15.12
N ALA A 2 8.39 1.40 -14.62
CA ALA A 2 7.71 2.46 -15.37
C ALA A 2 8.59 3.71 -15.63
N ASN A 3 9.43 4.08 -14.66
CA ASN A 3 10.34 5.23 -14.80
C ASN A 3 11.51 4.99 -15.76
N LEU A 4 11.71 3.75 -16.24
CA LEU A 4 12.77 3.40 -17.20
C LEU A 4 12.67 4.23 -18.49
N ILE A 5 11.46 4.64 -18.88
CA ILE A 5 11.22 5.40 -20.12
C ILE A 5 11.60 6.88 -19.98
N GLN A 6 11.84 7.35 -18.75
CA GLN A 6 12.11 8.76 -18.47
C GLN A 6 13.61 9.08 -18.43
N SER A 7 14.49 8.08 -18.47
CA SER A 7 15.94 8.30 -18.56
C SER A 7 16.35 8.51 -20.01
N ASP A 8 17.20 9.50 -20.30
CA ASP A 8 17.68 9.76 -21.67
C ASP A 8 18.74 8.73 -22.14
N ASP A 9 19.23 7.89 -21.23
CA ASP A 9 20.36 6.98 -21.48
C ASP A 9 19.96 5.60 -22.04
N HIS A 10 18.66 5.35 -22.27
CA HIS A 10 18.18 4.07 -22.82
C HIS A 10 17.75 4.17 -24.29
N SER A 11 17.99 3.09 -25.05
CA SER A 11 17.43 2.92 -26.40
C SER A 11 16.06 2.25 -26.30
N PRO A 12 15.08 2.60 -27.16
CA PRO A 12 13.81 1.88 -27.25
C PRO A 12 13.94 0.42 -27.76
N ASP A 13 15.16 -0.01 -28.10
CA ASP A 13 15.43 -1.37 -28.55
C ASP A 13 15.29 -2.43 -27.45
N ALA A 14 14.90 -3.64 -27.87
CA ALA A 14 14.82 -4.82 -27.01
C ALA A 14 16.17 -5.19 -26.37
N LEU A 15 17.27 -4.89 -27.06
CA LEU A 15 18.64 -5.24 -26.69
C LEU A 15 19.41 -4.06 -26.11
N CYS A 16 18.72 -3.09 -25.52
CA CYS A 16 19.37 -2.00 -24.80
C CYS A 16 20.32 -2.58 -23.74
N LYS A 17 21.58 -2.11 -23.77
CA LYS A 17 22.68 -2.58 -22.90
C LYS A 17 22.82 -1.78 -21.61
N TYR A 18 21.85 -0.90 -21.32
CA TYR A 18 21.85 -0.13 -20.08
C TYR A 18 21.51 -1.03 -18.90
N ASP A 19 22.15 -0.81 -17.76
CA ASP A 19 22.07 -1.67 -16.57
C ASP A 19 20.61 -1.93 -16.13
N GLU A 20 19.74 -0.91 -16.18
CA GLU A 20 18.33 -1.09 -15.82
C GLU A 20 17.55 -1.98 -16.80
N CYS A 21 17.88 -1.92 -18.11
CA CYS A 21 17.25 -2.78 -19.11
C CYS A 21 17.73 -4.23 -18.98
N GLU A 22 19.01 -4.44 -18.68
CA GLU A 22 19.57 -5.76 -18.38
C GLU A 22 18.99 -6.35 -17.10
N PHE A 23 18.92 -5.56 -16.03
CA PHE A 23 18.27 -5.96 -14.78
C PHE A 23 16.83 -6.42 -14.99
N ILE A 24 16.06 -5.70 -15.82
CA ILE A 24 14.66 -6.08 -16.11
C ILE A 24 14.58 -7.39 -16.90
N ARG A 25 15.48 -7.60 -17.86
CA ARG A 25 15.59 -8.86 -18.62
C ARG A 25 15.90 -10.03 -17.69
N GLU A 26 16.90 -9.89 -16.82
CA GLU A 26 17.36 -10.99 -15.97
C GLU A 26 16.41 -11.28 -14.81
N THR A 27 15.89 -10.23 -14.17
CA THR A 27 15.07 -10.37 -12.94
C THR A 27 13.63 -10.75 -13.26
N TYR A 28 13.04 -10.17 -14.31
CA TYR A 28 11.63 -10.35 -14.64
C TYR A 28 11.41 -11.17 -15.91
N ASN A 29 12.48 -11.65 -16.55
CA ASN A 29 12.43 -12.41 -17.80
C ASN A 29 11.63 -11.69 -18.90
N CYS A 30 11.69 -10.36 -18.93
CA CYS A 30 11.03 -9.54 -19.96
C CYS A 30 11.96 -9.40 -21.17
N GLU A 31 11.53 -9.92 -22.33
CA GLU A 31 12.28 -9.87 -23.59
C GLU A 31 12.44 -8.45 -24.16
N HIS A 32 11.48 -7.57 -23.85
CA HIS A 32 11.41 -6.20 -24.36
C HIS A 32 11.28 -5.18 -23.20
N PRO A 33 12.37 -4.86 -22.47
CA PRO A 33 12.31 -3.98 -21.29
C PRO A 33 11.59 -2.66 -21.51
N HIS A 34 11.87 -1.99 -22.63
CA HIS A 34 11.20 -0.74 -23.00
C HIS A 34 9.69 -0.93 -23.22
N GLY A 35 9.29 -1.99 -23.93
CA GLY A 35 7.87 -2.32 -24.13
C GLY A 35 7.15 -2.68 -22.83
N CYS A 36 7.79 -3.45 -21.95
CA CYS A 36 7.30 -3.76 -20.60
C CYS A 36 7.11 -2.49 -19.76
N ALA A 37 8.08 -1.58 -19.79
CA ALA A 37 7.99 -0.29 -19.11
C ALA A 37 6.84 0.57 -19.67
N GLN A 38 6.60 0.53 -21.00
CA GLN A 38 5.52 1.30 -21.62
C GLN A 38 4.17 0.77 -21.16
N GLN A 39 4.02 -0.55 -21.13
CA GLN A 39 2.78 -1.18 -20.70
C GLN A 39 2.52 -0.97 -19.21
N ALA A 40 3.57 -1.06 -18.39
CA ALA A 40 3.48 -0.72 -16.97
C ALA A 40 3.05 0.74 -16.76
N THR A 41 3.62 1.67 -17.53
CA THR A 41 3.24 3.10 -17.47
C THR A 41 1.79 3.32 -17.87
N LYS A 42 1.33 2.67 -18.95
CA LYS A 42 -0.09 2.71 -19.35
C LYS A 42 -1.00 2.23 -18.24
N LEU A 43 -0.67 1.11 -17.60
CA LEU A 43 -1.45 0.56 -16.49
C LEU A 43 -1.49 1.53 -15.30
N LEU A 44 -0.35 2.07 -14.89
CA LEU A 44 -0.29 3.05 -13.78
C LEU A 44 -1.13 4.29 -14.08
N ASN A 45 -1.15 4.76 -15.33
CA ASN A 45 -1.96 5.90 -15.75
C ASN A 45 -3.47 5.63 -15.76
N THR A 46 -3.91 4.37 -15.62
CA THR A 46 -5.34 4.04 -15.43
C THR A 46 -5.77 4.04 -13.96
N LEU A 47 -4.82 4.09 -13.02
CA LEU A 47 -5.15 4.02 -11.60
C LEU A 47 -5.79 5.33 -11.13
N PRO A 48 -6.89 5.26 -10.36
CA PRO A 48 -7.41 6.45 -9.67
C PRO A 48 -6.35 7.02 -8.70
N PRO A 49 -6.38 8.33 -8.39
CA PRO A 49 -5.35 8.97 -7.56
C PRO A 49 -5.12 8.28 -6.20
N LYS A 50 -6.20 7.78 -5.58
CA LYS A 50 -6.12 7.03 -4.31
C LYS A 50 -5.24 5.77 -4.38
N TRP A 51 -5.16 5.15 -5.55
CA TRP A 51 -4.45 3.89 -5.77
C TRP A 51 -3.15 4.07 -6.54
N ASP A 52 -2.80 5.31 -6.91
CA ASP A 52 -1.55 5.55 -7.63
C ASP A 52 -0.38 5.52 -6.63
N PRO A 53 0.52 4.53 -6.72
CA PRO A 53 1.66 4.41 -5.81
C PRO A 53 2.68 5.53 -5.99
N ARG A 54 2.54 6.36 -7.03
CA ARG A 54 3.36 7.56 -7.26
C ARG A 54 2.85 8.78 -6.48
N SER A 55 1.65 8.72 -5.91
CA SER A 55 1.08 9.81 -5.11
C SER A 55 1.58 9.76 -3.68
N GLU A 56 1.53 10.90 -2.98
CA GLU A 56 1.72 10.94 -1.53
C GLU A 56 0.61 10.12 -0.86
N LEU A 57 0.98 8.97 -0.30
CA LEU A 57 0.09 8.16 0.51
C LEU A 57 -0.02 8.83 1.89
N PRO A 58 -1.23 8.90 2.47
CA PRO A 58 -1.39 9.41 3.83
C PRO A 58 -0.53 8.58 4.79
N GLU A 59 0.13 9.25 5.74
CA GLU A 59 0.88 8.57 6.79
C GLU A 59 -0.05 7.63 7.56
N ASP A 60 0.42 6.41 7.80
CA ASP A 60 -0.20 5.54 8.78
C ASP A 60 0.04 6.17 10.16
N TYR A 61 -0.93 6.93 10.67
CA TYR A 61 -0.87 7.59 11.97
C TYR A 61 -0.78 6.56 13.11
N GLN A 62 0.41 6.00 13.32
CA GLN A 62 0.73 5.04 14.38
C GLN A 62 1.32 5.72 15.64
N GLU A 63 1.39 7.06 15.68
CA GLU A 63 1.87 7.75 16.87
C GLU A 63 0.96 7.44 18.07
N PRO A 64 1.55 7.12 19.25
CA PRO A 64 0.75 6.88 20.43
C PRO A 64 -0.01 8.17 20.79
N PRO A 65 -1.30 8.06 21.16
CA PRO A 65 -2.11 9.24 21.47
C PRO A 65 -1.46 10.08 22.59
N LYS A 66 -1.26 11.37 22.32
CA LYS A 66 -0.64 12.33 23.25
C LYS A 66 -1.55 12.48 24.47
N ILE A 67 -1.10 11.98 25.62
CA ILE A 67 -1.83 12.08 26.89
C ILE A 67 -1.69 13.51 27.41
N HIS A 68 -2.79 14.27 27.40
CA HIS A 68 -2.83 15.57 28.09
C HIS A 68 -3.15 15.34 29.57
N PRO A 69 -2.28 15.79 30.51
CA PRO A 69 -2.45 15.53 31.95
C PRO A 69 -3.77 16.03 32.55
N ASN A 70 -4.45 16.97 31.87
CA ASN A 70 -5.70 17.57 32.34
C ASN A 70 -6.98 16.79 31.92
N GLU A 71 -6.85 15.70 31.17
CA GLU A 71 -8.01 14.93 30.65
C GLU A 71 -8.25 13.58 31.38
N ILE A 72 -7.62 13.38 32.53
CA ILE A 72 -7.63 12.11 33.30
C ILE A 72 -8.98 11.84 34.01
N GLY A 73 -10.02 12.63 33.72
CA GLY A 73 -11.38 12.41 34.24
C GLY A 73 -12.20 11.48 33.35
N ASN A 74 -12.30 10.19 33.72
CA ASN A 74 -13.28 9.20 33.20
C ASN A 74 -13.41 9.05 31.66
N LYS A 75 -12.44 9.50 30.87
CA LYS A 75 -12.42 9.24 29.43
C LYS A 75 -11.66 7.95 29.14
N ILE A 76 -12.34 7.01 28.49
CA ILE A 76 -11.68 5.82 27.91
C ILE A 76 -10.88 6.31 26.70
N GLN A 77 -9.56 6.09 26.70
CA GLN A 77 -8.71 6.43 25.58
C GLN A 77 -8.97 5.48 24.41
N PHE A 78 -9.40 6.03 23.27
CA PHE A 78 -9.51 5.27 22.03
C PHE A 78 -8.13 5.11 21.41
N ASP A 79 -7.74 3.87 21.10
CA ASP A 79 -6.52 3.59 20.34
C ASP A 79 -6.83 3.77 18.84
N SER A 80 -6.27 4.83 18.25
CA SER A 80 -6.45 5.14 16.82
C SER A 80 -5.42 4.47 15.91
N GLN A 81 -4.53 3.62 16.45
CA GLN A 81 -3.56 2.89 15.65
C GLN A 81 -4.25 1.89 14.73
N VAL A 82 -3.90 1.94 13.44
CA VAL A 82 -4.37 0.96 12.44
C VAL A 82 -3.80 -0.44 12.73
N THR A 83 -2.59 -0.52 13.29
CA THR A 83 -1.98 -1.79 13.68
C THR A 83 -2.52 -2.25 15.02
N THR A 84 -3.46 -3.20 14.99
CA THR A 84 -3.94 -3.82 16.22
C THR A 84 -2.94 -4.87 16.72
N LYS A 85 -2.55 -4.79 17.99
CA LYS A 85 -1.80 -5.85 18.67
C LYS A 85 -2.80 -6.78 19.34
N GLY A 86 -2.97 -7.99 18.81
CA GLY A 86 -3.96 -8.93 19.34
C GLY A 86 -4.32 -10.03 18.35
N THR A 87 -5.39 -10.77 18.67
CA THR A 87 -5.98 -11.78 17.80
C THR A 87 -6.92 -11.14 16.78
N LEU A 88 -7.16 -11.79 15.64
CA LEU A 88 -8.15 -11.32 14.65
C LEU A 88 -9.52 -11.04 15.28
N THR A 89 -9.90 -11.81 16.32
CA THR A 89 -11.13 -11.62 17.09
C THR A 89 -11.25 -10.22 17.71
N ASP A 90 -10.12 -9.65 18.16
CA ASP A 90 -10.10 -8.35 18.83
C ASP A 90 -10.46 -7.19 17.88
N ILE A 91 -10.17 -7.36 16.58
CA ILE A 91 -10.52 -6.39 15.52
C ILE A 91 -12.04 -6.34 15.30
N PHE A 92 -12.69 -7.50 15.29
CA PHE A 92 -14.14 -7.59 15.10
C PHE A 92 -14.92 -7.20 16.37
N GLN A 93 -14.27 -7.11 17.53
CA GLN A 93 -14.92 -6.75 18.79
C GLN A 93 -15.43 -5.29 18.81
N ILE A 94 -14.85 -4.39 18.00
CA ILE A 94 -15.33 -3.00 17.86
C ILE A 94 -16.74 -2.98 17.25
N PHE A 95 -17.06 -3.96 16.38
CA PHE A 95 -18.33 -4.08 15.69
C PHE A 95 -19.26 -5.15 16.30
N THR A 96 -18.81 -5.85 17.35
CA THR A 96 -19.56 -6.93 17.96
C THR A 96 -19.63 -6.74 19.47
N ASP A 97 -20.86 -6.53 19.95
CA ASP A 97 -21.11 -6.32 21.36
C ASP A 97 -21.02 -7.67 22.09
N LYS A 98 -20.11 -7.82 23.07
CA LYS A 98 -19.93 -9.08 23.83
C LYS A 98 -21.21 -9.55 24.53
N LYS A 99 -22.15 -8.64 24.78
CA LYS A 99 -23.45 -8.92 25.39
C LYS A 99 -24.46 -9.53 24.42
N PHE A 100 -24.25 -9.37 23.11
CA PHE A 100 -25.15 -9.89 22.09
C PHE A 100 -24.40 -10.93 21.25
N PRO A 101 -24.72 -12.23 21.38
CA PRO A 101 -24.14 -13.21 20.49
C PRO A 101 -24.49 -12.82 19.05
N THR A 102 -23.48 -12.74 18.19
CA THR A 102 -23.68 -12.44 16.77
C THR A 102 -24.54 -13.54 16.16
N THR A 103 -25.80 -13.23 15.86
CA THR A 103 -26.75 -14.18 15.25
C THR A 103 -26.52 -14.25 13.74
N ASN A 104 -25.35 -14.74 13.32
CA ASN A 104 -25.18 -15.22 11.96
C ASN A 104 -25.33 -16.74 11.97
N LYS A 105 -26.57 -17.21 12.05
CA LYS A 105 -26.92 -18.55 11.58
C LYS A 105 -27.00 -18.46 10.06
N LEU A 106 -25.90 -18.80 9.38
CA LEU A 106 -25.92 -19.03 7.94
C LEU A 106 -26.85 -20.22 7.65
N PRO A 107 -27.67 -20.15 6.58
CA PRO A 107 -28.53 -21.26 6.15
C PRO A 107 -27.72 -22.47 5.66
#